data_AF-A0A831YBL1-F1
#
_entry.id   AF-A0A831YBL1-F1
#
_cell.length_a   1.000
_cell.length_b   1.000
_cell.length_c   1.000
_cell.angle_alpha   90.00
_cell.angle_beta   90.00
_cell.angle_gamma   90.00
#
_symmetry.space_group_name_H-M   'P 1'
#
loop_
_entity.id
_entity.type
_entity.pdbx_description
1 polymer ?
#
loop_
_entity_poly.entity_id
_entity_poly.type
_entity_poly.pdbx_seq_one_letter_code
_entity_poly.pdbx_strand_id
1 'polypeptide(L)'
;MDPQLIEARYQRAVFRGGEETLRRDFQLRYGDMWETLWRASGDASEADVETAERNTDLLVELVKGRIDEEEMAALYAAYGRNLSLEKELELGMELLGRPGGVEKLLRWGLVMHFDDEVAAAPPYLAKLLIELAGRAHFEKPNLREELEVYSHDGATMAYLEALLTEELDVELHRAFYGNPPRELRVGRVAVYRDDVGLVVTPIYSIDEVLEALLQVKERRAHALAKALSLHGEYEFSTEHRCGLHYLSVDGSMEKSGVVAICPWLSYSRKLWRRLHNMVLIVEGQRPPQMQRSKFGVVFIRGGEAEAMRPATPSKLFDYIVDVLYSAGFAVSEL
;
A
#
# COMPACT_ATOMS: atom_id res chain seq x y z
N MET A 1 5.30 17.10 -42.81
CA MET A 1 5.86 17.63 -41.54
C MET A 1 6.51 16.45 -40.84
N ASP A 2 7.72 16.60 -40.30
CA ASP A 2 8.39 15.50 -39.61
C ASP A 2 7.75 15.27 -38.22
N PRO A 3 7.05 14.15 -37.99
CA PRO A 3 6.33 13.91 -36.74
C PRO A 3 7.26 13.81 -35.53
N GLN A 4 8.50 13.33 -35.71
CA GLN A 4 9.47 13.24 -34.63
C GLN A 4 9.92 14.62 -34.17
N LEU A 5 10.08 15.56 -35.10
CA LEU A 5 10.41 16.95 -34.77
C LEU A 5 9.27 17.66 -34.05
N ILE A 6 8.02 17.42 -34.44
CA ILE A 6 6.84 17.96 -33.73
C ILE A 6 6.82 17.46 -32.28
N GLU A 7 6.98 16.14 -32.08
CA GLU A 7 7.01 15.53 -30.75
C GLU A 7 8.17 16.06 -29.90
N ALA A 8 9.37 16.18 -30.48
CA ALA A 8 10.56 16.69 -29.80
C ALA A 8 10.37 18.16 -29.36
N ARG A 9 9.82 19.00 -30.24
CA ARG A 9 9.51 20.40 -29.91
C ARG A 9 8.41 20.49 -28.85
N TYR A 10 7.38 19.65 -28.94
CA TYR A 10 6.35 19.55 -27.91
C TYR A 10 6.96 19.24 -26.53
N GLN A 11 7.78 18.19 -26.46
CA GLN A 11 8.38 17.75 -25.20
C GLN A 11 9.24 18.87 -24.57
N ARG A 12 10.05 19.56 -25.39
CA ARG A 12 10.84 20.71 -24.92
C ARG A 12 9.98 21.90 -24.49
N ALA A 13 8.83 22.13 -25.12
CA ALA A 13 7.95 23.24 -24.78
C ALA A 13 7.23 23.02 -23.44
N VAL A 14 6.87 21.76 -23.11
CA VAL A 14 6.11 21.44 -21.89
C VAL A 14 6.98 21.11 -20.68
N PHE A 15 8.23 20.67 -20.89
CA PHE A 15 9.14 20.27 -19.83
C PHE A 15 9.69 21.45 -19.04
N ARG A 16 9.75 21.33 -17.71
CA ARG A 16 10.17 22.40 -16.78
C ARG A 16 11.34 22.05 -15.86
N GLY A 17 11.92 20.86 -16.00
CA GLY A 17 13.00 20.37 -15.14
C GLY A 17 14.41 20.61 -15.69
N GLY A 18 15.36 19.79 -15.25
CA GLY A 18 16.76 19.82 -15.66
C GLY A 18 17.01 19.27 -17.07
N GLU A 19 17.98 19.87 -17.77
CA GLU A 19 18.36 19.46 -19.13
C GLU A 19 18.81 17.99 -19.21
N GLU A 20 19.41 17.45 -18.14
CA GLU A 20 19.88 16.07 -18.09
C GLU A 20 18.74 15.05 -18.24
N THR A 21 17.62 15.25 -17.55
CA THR A 21 16.42 14.41 -17.65
C THR A 21 15.86 14.43 -19.06
N LEU A 22 15.67 15.63 -19.62
CA LEU A 22 15.13 15.79 -20.97
C LEU A 22 16.06 15.20 -22.03
N ARG A 23 17.37 15.34 -21.86
CA ARG A 23 18.37 14.75 -22.77
C ARG A 23 18.33 13.22 -22.71
N ARG A 24 18.17 12.64 -21.52
CA ARG A 24 18.00 11.19 -21.35
C ARG A 24 16.75 10.69 -22.07
N ASP A 25 15.63 11.40 -21.94
CA ASP A 25 14.40 11.06 -22.69
C ASP A 25 14.61 11.09 -24.20
N PHE A 26 15.31 12.11 -24.71
CA PHE A 26 15.63 12.21 -26.14
C PHE A 26 16.49 11.04 -26.62
N GLN A 27 17.54 10.69 -25.87
CA GLN A 27 18.41 9.56 -26.18
C GLN A 27 17.62 8.25 -26.22
N LEU A 28 16.75 8.05 -25.23
CA LEU A 28 15.92 6.85 -25.12
C LEU A 28 14.91 6.76 -26.26
N ARG A 29 14.22 7.85 -26.59
CA ARG A 29 13.12 7.88 -27.56
C ARG A 29 13.57 7.91 -29.01
N TYR A 30 14.65 8.64 -29.31
CA TYR A 30 15.06 8.91 -30.69
C TYR A 30 16.28 8.12 -31.14
N GLY A 31 16.95 7.39 -30.23
CA GLY A 31 18.13 6.59 -30.56
C GLY A 31 19.18 7.43 -31.30
N ASP A 32 19.75 6.91 -32.39
CA ASP A 32 20.82 7.59 -33.15
C ASP A 32 20.47 9.00 -33.65
N MET A 33 19.17 9.32 -33.81
CA MET A 33 18.72 10.64 -34.27
C MET A 33 18.62 11.68 -33.16
N TRP A 34 18.86 11.32 -31.90
CA TRP A 34 18.60 12.18 -30.74
C TRP A 34 19.35 13.51 -30.82
N GLU A 35 20.62 13.53 -31.27
CA GLU A 35 21.40 14.77 -31.37
C GLU A 35 20.85 15.73 -32.42
N THR A 36 20.41 15.18 -33.55
CA THR A 36 19.83 15.96 -34.65
C THR A 36 18.52 16.59 -34.20
N LEU A 37 17.63 15.79 -33.60
CA LEU A 37 16.35 16.27 -33.09
C LEU A 37 16.53 17.23 -31.91
N TRP A 38 17.50 17.01 -31.04
CA TRP A 38 17.82 17.92 -29.93
C TRP A 38 18.16 19.32 -30.43
N ARG A 39 19.02 19.42 -31.46
CA ARG A 39 19.39 20.71 -32.06
C ARG A 39 18.23 21.34 -32.83
N ALA A 40 17.51 20.55 -33.62
CA ALA A 40 16.41 21.04 -34.46
C ALA A 40 15.18 21.48 -33.66
N SER A 41 14.99 20.92 -32.46
CA SER A 41 13.92 21.30 -31.53
C SER A 41 14.27 22.49 -30.64
N GLY A 42 15.42 23.14 -30.86
CA GLY A 42 15.79 24.39 -30.20
C GLY A 42 14.69 25.46 -30.33
N ASP A 43 14.62 26.35 -29.33
CA ASP A 43 13.64 27.44 -29.26
C ASP A 43 12.18 26.96 -29.33
N ALA A 44 11.90 25.79 -28.73
CA ALA A 44 10.53 25.31 -28.56
C ALA A 44 9.72 26.27 -27.68
N SER A 45 8.45 26.48 -28.04
CA SER A 45 7.57 27.47 -27.44
C SER A 45 6.13 26.95 -27.31
N GLU A 46 5.25 27.75 -26.72
CA GLU A 46 3.82 27.42 -26.61
C GLU A 46 3.15 27.17 -27.97
N ALA A 47 3.63 27.82 -29.05
CA ALA A 47 3.13 27.56 -30.40
C ALA A 47 3.40 26.11 -30.88
N ASP A 48 4.41 25.44 -30.32
CA ASP A 48 4.72 24.04 -30.62
C ASP A 48 3.73 23.09 -29.90
N VAL A 49 3.18 23.51 -28.76
CA VAL A 49 2.08 22.81 -28.08
C VAL A 49 0.83 22.82 -28.94
N GLU A 50 0.42 24.00 -29.44
CA GLU A 50 -0.72 24.12 -30.37
C GLU A 50 -0.50 23.31 -31.66
N THR A 51 0.75 23.30 -32.16
CA THR A 51 1.10 22.56 -33.37
C THR A 51 0.95 21.06 -33.14
N ALA A 52 1.38 20.54 -31.99
CA ALA A 52 1.19 19.13 -31.64
C ALA A 52 -0.30 18.77 -31.53
N GLU A 53 -1.11 19.61 -30.88
CA GLU A 53 -2.56 19.40 -30.77
C GLU A 53 -3.25 19.35 -32.13
N ARG A 54 -2.89 20.24 -33.06
CA ARG A 54 -3.41 20.24 -34.44
C ARG A 54 -2.97 19.03 -35.26
N ASN A 55 -1.87 18.39 -34.88
CA ASN A 55 -1.31 17.21 -35.56
C ASN A 55 -1.44 15.93 -34.72
N THR A 56 -2.46 15.86 -33.86
CA THR A 56 -2.69 14.73 -32.96
C THR A 56 -2.68 13.38 -33.67
N ASP A 57 -3.39 13.23 -34.79
CA ASP A 57 -3.50 11.95 -35.50
C ASP A 57 -2.13 11.47 -36.01
N LEU A 58 -1.28 12.40 -36.47
CA LEU A 58 0.07 12.11 -36.92
C LEU A 58 0.98 11.66 -35.76
N LEU A 59 0.88 12.32 -34.61
CA LEU A 59 1.62 11.94 -33.40
C LEU A 59 1.16 10.61 -32.81
N VAL A 60 -0.14 10.33 -32.88
CA VAL A 60 -0.72 9.03 -32.48
C VAL A 60 -0.14 7.91 -33.33
N GLU A 61 -0.09 8.06 -34.66
CA GLU A 61 0.50 7.04 -35.54
C GLU A 61 2.01 6.86 -35.30
N LEU A 62 2.73 7.95 -34.99
CA LEU A 62 4.15 7.86 -34.59
C LEU A 62 4.33 7.01 -33.33
N VAL A 63 3.55 7.27 -32.28
CA VAL A 63 3.63 6.52 -31.01
C VAL A 63 3.17 5.08 -31.21
N LYS A 64 2.07 4.84 -31.94
CA LYS A 64 1.61 3.48 -32.30
C LYS A 64 2.71 2.68 -33.00
N GLY A 65 3.42 3.29 -33.95
CA GLY A 65 4.52 2.66 -34.68
C GLY A 65 5.74 2.29 -33.83
N ARG A 66 5.89 2.87 -32.62
CA ARG A 66 6.98 2.55 -31.68
C ARG A 66 6.60 1.47 -30.66
N ILE A 67 5.31 1.26 -30.37
CA ILE A 67 4.87 0.28 -29.38
C ILE A 67 5.20 -1.13 -29.89
N ASP A 68 6.11 -1.81 -29.19
CA ASP A 68 6.53 -3.20 -29.48
C ASP A 68 5.90 -4.22 -28.51
N GLU A 69 5.21 -3.78 -27.45
CA GLU A 69 4.51 -4.64 -26.49
C GLU A 69 3.12 -4.06 -26.15
N GLU A 70 2.11 -4.43 -26.95
CA GLU A 70 0.75 -3.89 -26.84
C GLU A 70 0.11 -4.13 -25.47
N GLU A 71 0.37 -5.28 -24.84
CA GLU A 71 -0.21 -5.63 -23.54
C GLU A 71 0.24 -4.64 -22.44
N MET A 72 1.52 -4.29 -22.40
CA MET A 72 2.05 -3.30 -21.44
C MET A 72 1.48 -1.91 -21.71
N ALA A 73 1.39 -1.49 -22.97
CA ALA A 73 0.77 -0.22 -23.34
C ALA A 73 -0.71 -0.16 -22.91
N ALA A 74 -1.43 -1.27 -23.07
CA ALA A 74 -2.82 -1.40 -22.62
C ALA A 74 -2.96 -1.36 -21.09
N LEU A 75 -2.07 -2.05 -20.36
CA LEU A 75 -2.04 -2.02 -18.88
C LEU A 75 -1.78 -0.61 -18.34
N TYR A 76 -0.79 0.09 -18.89
CA TYR A 76 -0.53 1.49 -18.55
C TYR A 76 -1.76 2.36 -18.84
N ALA A 77 -2.34 2.22 -20.02
CA ALA A 77 -3.50 3.02 -20.43
C ALA A 77 -4.74 2.77 -19.56
N ALA A 78 -4.94 1.55 -19.06
CA ALA A 78 -6.05 1.20 -18.19
C ALA A 78 -5.85 1.60 -16.72
N TYR A 79 -4.62 1.46 -16.19
CA TYR A 79 -4.37 1.55 -14.75
C TYR A 79 -3.27 2.55 -14.38
N GLY A 80 -2.17 2.60 -15.13
CA GLY A 80 -0.99 3.42 -14.81
C GLY A 80 -1.19 4.94 -14.93
N ARG A 81 -2.19 5.39 -15.71
CA ARG A 81 -2.44 6.83 -15.95
C ARG A 81 -2.73 7.68 -14.72
N ASN A 82 -3.14 7.07 -13.61
CA ASN A 82 -3.44 7.77 -12.37
C ASN A 82 -2.18 8.10 -11.54
N LEU A 83 -1.01 7.57 -11.93
CA LEU A 83 0.26 7.79 -11.28
C LEU A 83 1.05 8.82 -12.09
N SER A 84 1.38 9.95 -11.46
CA SER A 84 2.07 11.06 -12.13
C SER A 84 3.52 11.23 -11.72
N LEU A 85 3.94 10.67 -10.57
CA LEU A 85 5.35 10.65 -10.18
C LEU A 85 6.04 9.44 -10.81
N GLU A 86 7.21 9.62 -11.43
CA GLU A 86 7.95 8.55 -12.13
C GLU A 86 8.19 7.35 -11.23
N LYS A 87 8.62 7.59 -9.98
CA LYS A 87 8.87 6.52 -9.00
C LYS A 87 7.61 5.77 -8.60
N GLU A 88 6.47 6.47 -8.45
CA GLU A 88 5.18 5.82 -8.16
C GLU A 88 4.72 4.99 -9.35
N LEU A 89 4.86 5.54 -10.57
CA LEU A 89 4.52 4.86 -11.80
C LEU A 89 5.36 3.59 -11.98
N GLU A 90 6.66 3.63 -11.69
CA GLU A 90 7.55 2.46 -11.74
C GLU A 90 7.06 1.36 -10.78
N LEU A 91 6.80 1.70 -9.51
CA LEU A 91 6.24 0.76 -8.54
C LEU A 91 4.85 0.24 -8.95
N GLY A 92 4.02 1.10 -9.53
CA GLY A 92 2.70 0.72 -10.06
C GLY A 92 2.81 -0.29 -11.21
N MET A 93 3.74 -0.07 -12.15
CA MET A 93 4.01 -1.00 -13.25
C MET A 93 4.60 -2.32 -12.74
N GLU A 94 5.44 -2.31 -11.71
CA GLU A 94 5.89 -3.54 -11.04
C GLU A 94 4.74 -4.34 -10.42
N LEU A 95 3.77 -3.67 -9.78
CA LEU A 95 2.58 -4.32 -9.21
C LEU A 95 1.67 -4.91 -10.30
N LEU A 96 1.69 -4.34 -11.50
CA LEU A 96 1.09 -4.89 -12.71
C LEU A 96 1.94 -5.99 -13.37
N GLY A 97 3.06 -6.40 -12.75
CA GLY A 97 3.94 -7.45 -13.28
C GLY A 97 4.73 -7.00 -14.52
N ARG A 98 5.06 -5.71 -14.61
CA ARG A 98 5.85 -5.10 -15.69
C ARG A 98 7.00 -4.25 -15.12
N PRO A 99 7.97 -4.86 -14.41
CA PRO A 99 9.15 -4.15 -13.90
C PRO A 99 9.96 -3.52 -15.05
N GLY A 100 10.49 -2.31 -14.86
CA GLY A 100 11.16 -1.56 -15.92
C GLY A 100 10.21 -1.04 -17.01
N GLY A 101 8.90 -1.02 -16.73
CA GLY A 101 7.87 -0.62 -17.68
C GLY A 101 7.97 0.85 -18.07
N VAL A 102 8.36 1.74 -17.15
CA VAL A 102 8.42 3.18 -17.41
C VAL A 102 9.41 3.53 -18.50
N GLU A 103 10.59 2.89 -18.51
CA GLU A 103 11.59 3.10 -19.56
C GLU A 103 11.02 2.77 -20.95
N LYS A 104 10.27 1.67 -21.09
CA LYS A 104 9.62 1.34 -22.37
C LYS A 104 8.54 2.36 -22.75
N LEU A 105 7.73 2.79 -21.79
CA LEU A 105 6.69 3.79 -22.02
C LEU A 105 7.27 5.14 -22.47
N LEU A 106 8.37 5.58 -21.87
CA LEU A 106 9.14 6.77 -22.26
C LEU A 106 9.72 6.63 -23.66
N ARG A 107 10.32 5.47 -23.96
CA ARG A 107 10.88 5.12 -25.28
C ARG A 107 9.84 5.16 -26.39
N TRP A 108 8.63 4.65 -26.14
CA TRP A 108 7.54 4.70 -27.13
C TRP A 108 6.97 6.12 -27.32
N GLY A 109 7.14 6.99 -26.33
CA GLY A 109 6.47 8.30 -26.27
C GLY A 109 5.05 8.22 -25.72
N LEU A 110 4.66 7.10 -25.11
CA LEU A 110 3.36 6.94 -24.45
C LEU A 110 3.34 7.69 -23.10
N VAL A 111 4.51 7.84 -22.48
CA VAL A 111 4.79 8.66 -21.29
C VAL A 111 5.90 9.65 -21.62
N MET A 112 5.88 10.84 -21.01
CA MET A 112 6.98 11.80 -21.05
C MET A 112 7.14 12.51 -19.72
N HIS A 113 8.36 12.98 -19.45
CA HIS A 113 8.61 13.88 -18.34
C HIS A 113 8.05 15.29 -18.62
N PHE A 114 7.35 15.85 -17.64
CA PHE A 114 6.95 17.26 -17.58
C PHE A 114 7.84 18.07 -16.62
N ASP A 115 8.47 17.38 -15.67
CA ASP A 115 9.52 17.87 -14.78
C ASP A 115 10.42 16.68 -14.40
N ASP A 116 11.44 16.88 -13.57
CA ASP A 116 12.42 15.87 -13.17
C ASP A 116 11.82 14.66 -12.44
N GLU A 117 10.64 14.81 -11.84
CA GLU A 117 9.95 13.74 -11.08
C GLU A 117 8.60 13.36 -11.68
N VAL A 118 8.04 14.18 -12.56
CA VAL A 118 6.67 14.02 -13.07
C VAL A 118 6.70 13.41 -14.46
N ALA A 119 6.21 12.19 -14.59
CA ALA A 119 6.10 11.44 -15.84
C ALA A 119 4.64 11.06 -16.11
N ALA A 120 4.08 11.54 -17.21
CA ALA A 120 2.67 11.28 -17.55
C ALA A 120 2.46 11.16 -19.05
N ALA A 121 1.28 10.66 -19.45
CA ALA A 121 0.92 10.60 -20.86
C ALA A 121 0.66 12.01 -21.44
N PRO A 122 1.17 12.31 -22.64
CA PRO A 122 0.88 13.55 -23.33
C PRO A 122 -0.64 13.70 -23.62
N PRO A 123 -1.23 14.89 -23.42
CA PRO A 123 -2.62 15.18 -23.73
C PRO A 123 -3.08 14.77 -25.14
N TYR A 124 -2.23 14.93 -26.16
CA TYR A 124 -2.57 14.54 -27.54
C TYR A 124 -2.79 13.03 -27.70
N LEU A 125 -2.33 12.18 -26.76
CA LEU A 125 -2.55 10.74 -26.80
C LEU A 125 -3.87 10.29 -26.16
N ALA A 126 -4.73 11.20 -25.68
CA ALA A 126 -5.96 10.84 -24.96
C ALA A 126 -6.83 9.79 -25.70
N LYS A 127 -7.01 9.94 -27.02
CA LYS A 127 -7.77 8.98 -27.84
C LYS A 127 -7.10 7.61 -27.91
N LEU A 128 -5.78 7.58 -28.10
CA LEU A 128 -5.00 6.34 -28.14
C LEU A 128 -5.10 5.59 -26.81
N LEU A 129 -5.00 6.29 -25.69
CA LEU A 129 -5.09 5.68 -24.37
C LEU A 129 -6.47 5.05 -24.12
N ILE A 130 -7.55 5.69 -24.55
CA ILE A 130 -8.90 5.11 -24.46
C ILE A 130 -8.98 3.82 -25.30
N GLU A 131 -8.42 3.84 -26.51
CA GLU A 131 -8.36 2.67 -27.40
C GLU A 131 -7.56 1.52 -26.75
N LEU A 132 -6.37 1.80 -26.24
CA LEU A 132 -5.49 0.82 -25.59
C LEU A 132 -6.10 0.27 -24.30
N ALA A 133 -6.70 1.13 -23.47
CA ALA A 133 -7.34 0.71 -22.22
C ALA A 133 -8.46 -0.32 -22.46
N GLY A 134 -9.22 -0.17 -23.55
CA GLY A 134 -10.25 -1.14 -23.94
C GLY A 134 -9.70 -2.52 -24.33
N ARG A 135 -8.40 -2.63 -24.60
CA ARG A 135 -7.71 -3.89 -24.92
C ARG A 135 -6.99 -4.50 -23.72
N ALA A 136 -6.98 -3.84 -22.56
CA ALA A 136 -6.27 -4.33 -21.40
C ALA A 136 -6.89 -5.64 -20.90
N HIS A 137 -6.10 -6.71 -20.93
CA HIS A 137 -6.43 -7.99 -20.31
C HIS A 137 -5.47 -8.18 -19.16
N PHE A 138 -6.00 -8.25 -17.95
CA PHE A 138 -5.20 -8.47 -16.76
C PHE A 138 -5.94 -9.36 -15.79
N GLU A 139 -5.28 -10.44 -15.37
CA GLU A 139 -5.77 -11.28 -14.29
C GLU A 139 -5.59 -10.55 -12.97
N LYS A 140 -6.66 -9.89 -12.52
CA LYS A 140 -6.66 -9.10 -11.29
C LYS A 140 -6.28 -9.98 -10.09
N PRO A 141 -5.34 -9.55 -9.24
CA PRO A 141 -4.97 -10.31 -8.05
C PRO A 141 -6.17 -10.39 -7.11
N ASN A 142 -6.42 -11.58 -6.55
CA ASN A 142 -7.37 -11.72 -5.45
C ASN A 142 -6.72 -11.12 -4.19
N LEU A 143 -7.11 -9.88 -3.85
CA LEU A 143 -6.55 -9.12 -2.72
C LEU A 143 -6.52 -9.94 -1.44
N ARG A 144 -7.60 -10.67 -1.14
CA ARG A 144 -7.70 -11.47 0.08
C ARG A 144 -6.69 -12.60 0.09
N GLU A 145 -6.53 -13.33 -1.01
CA GLU A 145 -5.56 -14.44 -1.09
C GLU A 145 -4.12 -13.92 -1.00
N GLU A 146 -3.82 -12.82 -1.70
CA GLU A 146 -2.49 -12.19 -1.67
C GLU A 146 -2.13 -11.68 -0.25
N LEU A 147 -3.10 -11.12 0.48
CA LEU A 147 -2.92 -10.66 1.87
C LEU A 147 -2.85 -11.83 2.87
N GLU A 148 -3.60 -12.92 2.65
CA GLU A 148 -3.64 -14.06 3.57
C GLU A 148 -2.26 -14.71 3.74
N VAL A 149 -1.42 -14.69 2.70
CA VAL A 149 -0.04 -15.18 2.73
C VAL A 149 0.78 -14.51 3.85
N TYR A 150 0.48 -13.24 4.16
CA TYR A 150 1.17 -12.46 5.17
C TYR A 150 0.42 -12.41 6.51
N SER A 151 -0.72 -13.08 6.64
CA SER A 151 -1.60 -12.99 7.82
C SER A 151 -0.99 -13.47 9.15
N HIS A 152 0.13 -14.21 9.09
CA HIS A 152 0.92 -14.63 10.25
C HIS A 152 2.13 -13.72 10.52
N ASP A 153 2.45 -12.79 9.61
CA ASP A 153 3.42 -11.73 9.82
C ASP A 153 2.71 -10.46 10.33
N GLY A 154 2.53 -10.42 11.64
CA GLY A 154 1.83 -9.31 12.29
C GLY A 154 2.52 -7.96 12.12
N ALA A 155 3.86 -7.93 11.97
CA ALA A 155 4.61 -6.69 11.77
C ALA A 155 4.28 -6.07 10.41
N THR A 156 4.37 -6.88 9.34
CA THR A 156 4.01 -6.49 7.97
C THR A 156 2.57 -6.04 7.88
N MET A 157 1.63 -6.83 8.40
CA MET A 157 0.20 -6.55 8.29
C MET A 157 -0.20 -5.31 9.09
N ALA A 158 0.35 -5.13 10.30
CA ALA A 158 0.13 -3.91 11.07
C ALA A 158 0.70 -2.69 10.33
N TYR A 159 1.91 -2.79 9.77
CA TYR A 159 2.53 -1.67 9.06
C TYR A 159 1.73 -1.28 7.82
N LEU A 160 1.31 -2.26 7.00
CA LEU A 160 0.45 -2.01 5.84
C LEU A 160 -0.89 -1.37 6.25
N GLU A 161 -1.56 -1.91 7.26
CA GLU A 161 -2.80 -1.32 7.80
C GLU A 161 -2.58 0.14 8.25
N ALA A 162 -1.45 0.42 8.89
CA ALA A 162 -1.11 1.77 9.34
C ALA A 162 -0.91 2.74 8.18
N LEU A 163 -0.21 2.31 7.13
CA LEU A 163 0.05 3.11 5.92
C LEU A 163 -1.26 3.37 5.17
N LEU A 164 -2.11 2.36 4.99
CA LEU A 164 -3.40 2.49 4.29
C LEU A 164 -4.35 3.48 5.00
N THR A 165 -4.24 3.61 6.33
CA THR A 165 -5.06 4.55 7.11
C THR A 165 -4.36 5.84 7.51
N GLU A 166 -3.08 5.98 7.18
CA GLU A 166 -2.24 7.11 7.62
C GLU A 166 -2.20 7.30 9.16
N GLU A 167 -2.34 6.21 9.93
CA GLU A 167 -2.43 6.25 11.40
C GLU A 167 -1.20 5.64 12.09
N LEU A 168 -0.06 5.54 11.42
CA LEU A 168 1.15 4.92 11.99
C LEU A 168 1.62 5.64 13.26
N ASP A 169 1.64 4.89 14.36
CA ASP A 169 2.33 5.25 15.60
C ASP A 169 3.67 4.51 15.64
N VAL A 170 4.76 5.23 15.33
CA VAL A 170 6.12 4.67 15.21
C VAL A 170 6.64 4.13 16.55
N GLU A 171 6.31 4.79 17.66
CA GLU A 171 6.75 4.36 18.99
C GLU A 171 6.05 3.06 19.38
N LEU A 172 4.74 2.99 19.14
CA LEU A 172 3.94 1.80 19.38
C LEU A 172 4.36 0.64 18.46
N HIS A 173 4.61 0.92 17.18
CA HIS A 173 5.13 -0.09 16.24
C HIS A 173 6.48 -0.64 16.73
N ARG A 174 7.41 0.24 17.16
CA ARG A 174 8.69 -0.18 17.75
C ARG A 174 8.54 -1.05 18.97
N ALA A 175 7.58 -0.73 19.84
CA ALA A 175 7.34 -1.49 21.06
C ALA A 175 6.83 -2.92 20.78
N PHE A 176 6.05 -3.12 19.70
CA PHE A 176 5.42 -4.41 19.38
C PHE A 176 6.13 -5.23 18.29
N TYR A 177 6.80 -4.57 17.35
CA TYR A 177 7.34 -5.20 16.13
C TYR A 177 8.79 -4.82 15.82
N GLY A 178 9.36 -3.86 16.55
CA GLY A 178 10.69 -3.31 16.23
C GLY A 178 10.64 -2.17 15.22
N ASN A 179 11.78 -1.82 14.63
CA ASN A 179 11.84 -0.66 13.74
C ASN A 179 10.95 -0.86 12.49
N PRO A 180 10.16 0.16 12.11
CA PRO A 180 9.46 0.14 10.84
C PRO A 180 10.43 -0.13 9.68
N PRO A 181 10.04 -0.95 8.70
CA PRO A 181 10.89 -1.23 7.55
C PRO A 181 11.00 0.02 6.66
N ARG A 182 12.14 0.18 5.98
CA ARG A 182 12.32 1.22 4.94
C ARG A 182 11.62 0.86 3.63
N GLU A 183 11.43 -0.43 3.41
CA GLU A 183 10.76 -0.99 2.24
C GLU A 183 9.84 -2.13 2.65
N LEU A 184 8.65 -2.17 2.09
CA LEU A 184 7.70 -3.27 2.28
C LEU A 184 7.13 -3.67 0.92
N ARG A 185 7.05 -4.97 0.65
CA ARG A 185 6.31 -5.51 -0.49
C ARG A 185 5.32 -6.57 -0.02
N VAL A 186 4.05 -6.38 -0.35
CA VAL A 186 2.98 -7.32 -0.06
C VAL A 186 2.40 -7.83 -1.37
N GLY A 187 3.00 -8.92 -1.87
CA GLY A 187 2.59 -9.58 -3.11
C GLY A 187 2.50 -8.61 -4.30
N ARG A 188 1.35 -8.67 -4.99
CA ARG A 188 0.95 -7.68 -6.02
C ARG A 188 -0.06 -6.65 -5.51
N VAL A 189 -0.22 -6.53 -4.19
CA VAL A 189 -1.19 -5.62 -3.56
C VAL A 189 -0.60 -4.25 -3.34
N ALA A 190 0.59 -4.17 -2.74
CA ALA A 190 1.20 -2.89 -2.40
C ALA A 190 2.72 -2.99 -2.28
N VAL A 191 3.38 -1.86 -2.56
CA VAL A 191 4.78 -1.61 -2.24
C VAL A 191 4.87 -0.30 -1.47
N TYR A 192 5.70 -0.27 -0.43
CA TYR A 192 6.10 0.95 0.26
C TYR A 192 7.61 1.12 0.14
N ARG A 193 8.04 2.35 -0.11
CA ARG A 193 9.43 2.80 0.02
C ARG A 193 9.47 4.13 0.77
N ASP A 194 10.42 4.31 1.67
CA ASP A 194 10.53 5.53 2.47
C ASP A 194 10.72 6.81 1.63
N ASP A 195 11.35 6.71 0.46
CA ASP A 195 11.58 7.81 -0.47
C ASP A 195 10.44 8.07 -1.48
N VAL A 196 9.37 7.26 -1.45
CA VAL A 196 8.22 7.37 -2.37
C VAL A 196 6.89 7.47 -1.62
N GLY A 197 6.68 6.62 -0.62
CA GLY A 197 5.40 6.40 0.04
C GLY A 197 4.80 5.04 -0.28
N LEU A 198 3.54 4.84 0.11
CA LEU A 198 2.78 3.62 -0.18
C LEU A 198 2.17 3.72 -1.59
N VAL A 199 2.53 2.79 -2.46
CA VAL A 199 1.89 2.58 -3.75
C VAL A 199 1.07 1.30 -3.67
N VAL A 200 -0.25 1.43 -3.76
CA VAL A 200 -1.15 0.28 -3.94
C VAL A 200 -1.24 -0.07 -5.43
N THR A 201 -1.60 -1.31 -5.73
CA THR A 201 -1.82 -1.74 -7.11
C THR A 201 -2.84 -0.83 -7.80
N PRO A 202 -2.55 -0.30 -9.00
CA PRO A 202 -3.38 0.72 -9.63
C PRO A 202 -4.74 0.20 -10.14
N ILE A 203 -5.03 -1.08 -9.89
CA ILE A 203 -6.28 -1.76 -10.22
C ILE A 203 -7.36 -1.49 -9.17
N TYR A 204 -6.93 -1.27 -7.92
CA TYR A 204 -7.81 -1.13 -6.76
C TYR A 204 -7.56 0.20 -6.07
N SER A 205 -8.60 0.73 -5.45
CA SER A 205 -8.47 1.86 -4.53
C SER A 205 -7.82 1.43 -3.20
N ILE A 206 -7.27 2.42 -2.47
CA ILE A 206 -6.74 2.21 -1.12
C ILE A 206 -7.81 1.61 -0.19
N ASP A 207 -9.07 2.07 -0.31
CA ASP A 207 -10.19 1.59 0.49
C ASP A 207 -10.53 0.12 0.23
N GLU A 208 -10.49 -0.33 -1.03
CA GLU A 208 -10.70 -1.75 -1.38
C GLU A 208 -9.61 -2.65 -0.80
N VAL A 209 -8.36 -2.18 -0.81
CA VAL A 209 -7.23 -2.90 -0.19
C VAL A 209 -7.38 -2.95 1.33
N LEU A 210 -7.76 -1.84 1.96
CA LEU A 210 -8.03 -1.78 3.40
C LEU A 210 -9.19 -2.70 3.79
N GLU A 211 -10.28 -2.71 3.04
CA GLU A 211 -11.43 -3.59 3.30
C GLU A 211 -11.01 -5.07 3.24
N ALA A 212 -10.26 -5.46 2.20
CA ALA A 212 -9.74 -6.83 2.07
C ALA A 212 -8.82 -7.20 3.24
N LEU A 213 -7.94 -6.28 3.67
CA LEU A 213 -7.08 -6.48 4.83
C LEU A 213 -7.88 -6.67 6.13
N LEU A 214 -8.94 -5.88 6.33
CA LEU A 214 -9.81 -6.00 7.50
C LEU A 214 -10.62 -7.30 7.48
N GLN A 215 -11.04 -7.80 6.32
CA GLN A 215 -11.69 -9.11 6.21
C GLN A 215 -10.75 -10.28 6.59
N VAL A 216 -9.47 -10.19 6.25
CA VAL A 216 -8.44 -11.16 6.70
C VAL A 216 -8.29 -11.05 8.22
N LYS A 217 -8.18 -9.83 8.74
CA LYS A 217 -8.05 -9.56 10.18
C LYS A 217 -9.23 -10.08 10.98
N GLU A 218 -10.45 -9.82 10.52
CA GLU A 218 -11.69 -10.24 11.16
C GLU A 218 -11.76 -11.75 11.33
N ARG A 219 -11.45 -12.49 10.26
CA ARG A 219 -11.47 -13.96 10.29
C ARG A 219 -10.47 -14.52 11.30
N ARG A 220 -9.26 -13.94 11.34
CA ARG A 220 -8.20 -14.32 12.28
C ARG A 220 -8.60 -13.96 13.72
N ALA A 221 -9.17 -12.78 13.94
CA ALA A 221 -9.68 -12.35 15.24
C ALA A 221 -10.81 -13.27 15.73
N HIS A 222 -11.72 -13.68 14.85
CA HIS A 222 -12.79 -14.61 15.18
C HIS A 222 -12.26 -16.01 15.54
N ALA A 223 -11.25 -16.50 14.81
CA ALA A 223 -10.59 -17.77 15.13
C ALA A 223 -9.91 -17.73 16.52
N LEU A 224 -9.21 -16.64 16.83
CA LEU A 224 -8.61 -16.43 18.17
C LEU A 224 -9.68 -16.32 19.26
N ALA A 225 -10.74 -15.54 19.03
CA ALA A 225 -11.85 -15.42 19.97
C ALA A 225 -12.49 -16.77 20.32
N LYS A 226 -12.67 -17.62 19.29
CA LYS A 226 -13.18 -18.99 19.46
C LYS A 226 -12.22 -19.88 20.25
N ALA A 227 -10.91 -19.77 19.99
CA ALA A 227 -9.90 -20.54 20.73
C ALA A 227 -9.85 -20.14 22.21
N LEU A 228 -10.05 -18.87 22.51
CA LEU A 228 -10.09 -18.35 23.89
C LEU A 228 -11.36 -18.73 24.65
N SER A 229 -12.47 -18.98 23.93
CA SER A 229 -13.76 -19.38 24.51
C SER A 229 -14.24 -18.47 25.65
N LEU A 230 -14.00 -17.16 25.54
CA LEU A 230 -14.40 -16.17 26.55
C LEU A 230 -15.95 -16.09 26.63
N HIS A 231 -16.47 -15.86 27.84
CA HIS A 231 -17.89 -15.63 28.08
C HIS A 231 -18.27 -14.17 27.85
N GLY A 232 -19.10 -13.87 26.84
CA GLY A 232 -19.56 -12.51 26.59
C GLY A 232 -20.06 -12.30 25.17
N GLU A 233 -20.21 -11.03 24.80
CA GLU A 233 -20.56 -10.63 23.43
C GLU A 233 -19.29 -10.32 22.64
N TYR A 234 -19.18 -10.89 21.44
CA TYR A 234 -18.08 -10.66 20.51
C TYR A 234 -18.58 -9.97 19.25
N GLU A 235 -17.89 -8.93 18.83
CA GLU A 235 -18.05 -8.30 17.52
C GLU A 235 -16.68 -7.94 16.92
N PHE A 236 -16.56 -7.87 15.60
CA PHE A 236 -15.41 -7.22 14.98
C PHE A 236 -15.73 -5.75 14.72
N SER A 237 -14.96 -4.85 15.33
CA SER A 237 -15.17 -3.41 15.16
C SER A 237 -14.24 -2.87 14.09
N THR A 238 -14.79 -2.41 12.96
CA THR A 238 -14.01 -1.74 11.90
C THR A 238 -13.40 -0.43 12.39
N GLU A 239 -14.00 0.25 13.38
CA GLU A 239 -13.46 1.48 13.95
C GLU A 239 -12.20 1.24 14.80
N HIS A 240 -12.19 0.15 15.57
CA HIS A 240 -11.05 -0.24 16.41
C HIS A 240 -10.07 -1.13 15.64
N ARG A 241 -10.52 -1.70 14.51
CA ARG A 241 -9.82 -2.66 13.64
C ARG A 241 -9.35 -3.89 14.41
N CYS A 242 -10.15 -4.35 15.35
CA CYS A 242 -9.92 -5.54 16.16
C CYS A 242 -11.25 -6.19 16.54
N GLY A 243 -11.21 -7.47 16.93
CA GLY A 243 -12.32 -8.11 17.62
C GLY A 243 -12.46 -7.54 19.02
N LEU A 244 -13.67 -7.17 19.42
CA LEU A 244 -13.98 -6.67 20.76
C LEU A 244 -14.84 -7.72 21.46
N HIS A 245 -14.36 -8.22 22.59
CA HIS A 245 -15.10 -9.13 23.43
C HIS A 245 -15.47 -8.42 24.73
N TYR A 246 -16.76 -8.14 24.92
CA TYR A 246 -17.29 -7.45 26.09
C TYR A 246 -17.62 -8.46 27.18
N LEU A 247 -16.95 -8.34 28.33
CA LEU A 247 -17.09 -9.25 29.45
C LEU A 247 -17.79 -8.55 30.62
N SER A 248 -18.68 -9.28 31.28
CA SER A 248 -19.28 -8.90 32.57
C SER A 248 -19.33 -10.14 33.45
N VAL A 249 -18.25 -10.37 34.22
CA VAL A 249 -18.02 -11.64 34.92
C VAL A 249 -18.91 -11.77 36.16
N ASP A 250 -19.08 -10.69 36.94
CA ASP A 250 -19.86 -10.69 38.19
C ASP A 250 -20.71 -9.42 38.37
N GLY A 251 -20.90 -8.64 37.31
CA GLY A 251 -21.61 -7.35 37.34
C GLY A 251 -20.85 -6.23 38.07
N SER A 252 -19.64 -6.49 38.57
CA SER A 252 -18.78 -5.46 39.16
C SER A 252 -18.03 -4.69 38.07
N MET A 253 -17.90 -3.37 38.23
CA MET A 253 -17.14 -2.53 37.28
C MET A 253 -15.66 -2.92 37.17
N GLU A 254 -15.10 -3.63 38.16
CA GLU A 254 -13.69 -4.01 38.21
C GLU A 254 -13.37 -5.27 37.37
N LYS A 255 -14.35 -6.16 37.17
CA LYS A 255 -14.22 -7.35 36.31
C LYS A 255 -15.03 -7.27 35.02
N SER A 256 -15.82 -6.22 34.84
CA SER A 256 -16.38 -5.87 33.55
C SER A 256 -15.36 -5.06 32.73
N GLY A 257 -15.26 -5.37 31.45
CA GLY A 257 -14.33 -4.68 30.56
C GLY A 257 -14.29 -5.29 29.17
N VAL A 258 -13.27 -4.90 28.40
CA VAL A 258 -13.16 -5.28 27.00
C VAL A 258 -11.86 -6.00 26.75
N VAL A 259 -11.95 -7.16 26.10
CA VAL A 259 -10.78 -7.85 25.55
C VAL A 259 -10.70 -7.49 24.06
N ALA A 260 -9.67 -6.75 23.70
CA ALA A 260 -9.40 -6.40 22.31
C ALA A 260 -8.51 -7.49 21.69
N ILE A 261 -9.05 -8.23 20.72
CA ILE A 261 -8.39 -9.32 20.01
C ILE A 261 -7.91 -8.80 18.67
N CYS A 262 -6.60 -8.56 18.58
CA CYS A 262 -5.93 -7.94 17.45
C CYS A 262 -4.89 -8.92 16.87
N PRO A 263 -5.21 -9.74 15.84
CA PRO A 263 -4.26 -10.67 15.23
C PRO A 263 -2.93 -10.00 14.87
N TRP A 264 -3.03 -8.76 14.40
CA TRP A 264 -1.96 -7.78 14.45
C TRP A 264 -2.50 -6.47 15.02
N LEU A 265 -1.60 -5.65 15.54
CA LEU A 265 -1.95 -4.45 16.28
C LEU A 265 -2.62 -3.42 15.38
N SER A 266 -3.68 -2.78 15.89
CA SER A 266 -4.30 -1.60 15.28
C SER A 266 -3.73 -0.34 15.93
N TYR A 267 -3.39 0.66 15.11
CA TYR A 267 -2.96 1.98 15.58
C TYR A 267 -4.14 2.96 15.74
N SER A 268 -5.38 2.48 15.57
CA SER A 268 -6.58 3.30 15.73
C SER A 268 -6.60 4.01 17.07
N ARG A 269 -6.63 5.34 17.05
CA ARG A 269 -6.71 6.15 18.28
C ARG A 269 -7.92 5.79 19.14
N LYS A 270 -9.00 5.28 18.55
CA LYS A 270 -10.21 4.85 19.27
C LYS A 270 -9.92 3.67 20.20
N LEU A 271 -9.12 2.70 19.76
CA LEU A 271 -8.65 1.56 20.56
C LEU A 271 -7.87 2.02 21.80
N TRP A 272 -6.93 2.95 21.60
CA TRP A 272 -6.01 3.35 22.66
C TRP A 272 -6.58 4.39 23.65
N ARG A 273 -7.59 5.17 23.26
CA ARG A 273 -8.13 6.26 24.09
C ARG A 273 -9.39 5.92 24.89
N ARG A 274 -10.26 5.02 24.41
CA ARG A 274 -11.65 4.93 24.91
C ARG A 274 -11.96 3.80 25.87
N LEU A 275 -11.10 2.78 25.99
CA LEU A 275 -11.45 1.58 26.75
C LEU A 275 -10.84 1.61 28.16
N HIS A 276 -11.70 1.85 29.17
CA HIS A 276 -11.38 1.61 30.58
C HIS A 276 -11.37 0.10 30.84
N ASN A 277 -10.38 -0.38 31.62
CA ASN A 277 -10.23 -1.80 31.95
C ASN A 277 -10.20 -2.72 30.71
N MET A 278 -9.15 -2.57 29.89
CA MET A 278 -8.95 -3.33 28.65
C MET A 278 -7.78 -4.32 28.81
N VAL A 279 -7.96 -5.51 28.22
CA VAL A 279 -6.87 -6.47 27.97
C VAL A 279 -6.69 -6.59 26.46
N LEU A 280 -5.46 -6.50 25.99
CA LEU A 280 -5.10 -6.65 24.59
C LEU A 280 -4.59 -8.06 24.35
N ILE A 281 -5.14 -8.74 23.34
CA ILE A 281 -4.65 -10.03 22.87
C ILE A 281 -4.06 -9.81 21.48
N VAL A 282 -2.79 -10.16 21.32
CA VAL A 282 -2.04 -10.05 20.06
C VAL A 282 -1.53 -11.42 19.67
N GLU A 283 -1.64 -11.76 18.38
CA GLU A 283 -1.03 -13.00 17.91
C GLU A 283 0.47 -12.80 17.65
N GLY A 284 1.28 -13.76 18.09
CA GLY A 284 2.74 -13.72 17.93
C GLY A 284 3.48 -13.90 19.25
N GLN A 285 4.75 -13.51 19.24
CA GLN A 285 5.62 -13.57 20.42
C GLN A 285 5.79 -12.18 21.02
N ARG A 286 6.01 -12.16 22.33
CA ARG A 286 6.33 -10.91 23.03
C ARG A 286 7.70 -10.38 22.57
N PRO A 287 7.82 -9.08 22.28
CA PRO A 287 9.11 -8.46 22.03
C PRO A 287 10.02 -8.52 23.28
N PRO A 288 11.32 -8.84 23.14
CA PRO A 288 12.21 -9.04 24.29
C PRO A 288 12.29 -7.85 25.25
N GLN A 289 12.22 -6.63 24.71
CA GLN A 289 12.41 -5.36 25.44
C GLN A 289 11.09 -4.60 25.69
N MET A 290 9.94 -5.26 25.56
CA MET A 290 8.65 -4.60 25.78
C MET A 290 8.55 -4.09 27.23
N GLN A 291 8.15 -2.82 27.39
CA GLN A 291 7.86 -2.24 28.69
C GLN A 291 6.41 -2.49 29.10
N ARG A 292 6.14 -2.47 30.41
CA ARG A 292 4.77 -2.64 30.92
C ARG A 292 3.86 -1.55 30.35
N SER A 293 2.80 -1.98 29.69
CA SER A 293 1.77 -1.09 29.14
C SER A 293 0.78 -0.67 30.23
N LYS A 294 0.01 0.38 29.94
CA LYS A 294 -1.17 0.76 30.73
C LYS A 294 -2.20 -0.38 30.78
N PHE A 295 -2.29 -1.17 29.72
CA PHE A 295 -3.20 -2.29 29.57
C PHE A 295 -2.44 -3.61 29.75
N GLY A 296 -3.14 -4.65 30.19
CA GLY A 296 -2.57 -5.99 30.16
C GLY A 296 -2.48 -6.48 28.72
N VAL A 297 -1.38 -7.13 28.37
CA VAL A 297 -1.16 -7.63 27.01
C VAL A 297 -0.88 -9.13 27.07
N VAL A 298 -1.59 -9.90 26.27
CA VAL A 298 -1.39 -11.34 26.11
C VAL A 298 -0.95 -11.60 24.67
N PHE A 299 0.22 -12.20 24.51
CA PHE A 299 0.71 -12.67 23.22
C PHE A 299 0.36 -14.15 23.07
N ILE A 300 -0.26 -14.54 21.95
CA ILE A 300 -0.67 -15.92 21.71
C ILE A 300 0.06 -16.48 20.49
N ARG A 301 0.71 -17.64 20.66
CA ARG A 301 1.32 -18.38 19.55
C ARG A 301 1.20 -19.88 19.80
N GLY A 302 0.50 -20.59 18.91
CA GLY A 302 0.54 -22.06 18.86
C GLY A 302 0.19 -22.78 20.17
N GLY A 303 -0.85 -22.34 20.87
CA GLY A 303 -1.27 -22.92 22.17
C GLY A 303 -0.46 -22.43 23.38
N GLU A 304 0.54 -21.57 23.17
CA GLU A 304 1.27 -20.86 24.22
C GLU A 304 0.73 -19.44 24.37
N ALA A 305 0.76 -18.93 25.59
CA ALA A 305 0.37 -17.56 25.91
C ALA A 305 1.43 -16.88 26.80
N GLU A 306 1.97 -15.75 26.36
CA GLU A 306 2.82 -14.89 27.18
C GLU A 306 1.98 -13.71 27.72
N ALA A 307 1.71 -13.70 29.01
CA ALA A 307 0.87 -12.71 29.68
C ALA A 307 1.74 -11.64 30.36
N MET A 308 1.68 -10.41 29.85
CA MET A 308 2.36 -9.25 30.40
C MET A 308 1.40 -8.43 31.26
N ARG A 309 1.69 -8.34 32.55
CA ARG A 309 0.82 -7.63 33.50
C ARG A 309 0.81 -6.11 33.22
N PRO A 310 -0.37 -5.46 33.33
CA PRO A 310 -0.45 -4.00 33.25
C PRO A 310 0.35 -3.33 34.37
N ALA A 311 0.73 -2.06 34.16
CA ALA A 311 1.41 -1.26 35.18
C ALA A 311 0.58 -1.11 36.48
N THR A 312 -0.75 -1.06 36.35
CA THR A 312 -1.69 -1.02 37.48
C THR A 312 -2.40 -2.38 37.60
N PRO A 313 -2.56 -2.96 38.80
CA PRO A 313 -3.27 -4.22 38.98
C PRO A 313 -4.67 -4.20 38.35
N SER A 314 -5.05 -5.30 37.67
CA SER A 314 -6.35 -5.44 36.99
C SER A 314 -6.93 -6.82 37.26
N LYS A 315 -8.10 -6.86 37.92
CA LYS A 315 -8.84 -8.11 38.18
C LYS A 315 -9.35 -8.76 36.89
N LEU A 316 -9.65 -7.96 35.87
CA LEU A 316 -9.99 -8.47 34.55
C LEU A 316 -8.81 -9.22 33.95
N PHE A 317 -7.59 -8.68 34.04
CA PHE A 317 -6.40 -9.36 33.53
C PHE A 317 -6.15 -10.69 34.23
N ASP A 318 -6.26 -10.73 35.57
CA ASP A 318 -6.14 -11.98 36.34
C ASP A 318 -7.16 -13.02 35.88
N TYR A 319 -8.42 -12.60 35.67
CA TYR A 319 -9.46 -13.47 35.13
C TYR A 319 -9.11 -14.00 33.73
N ILE A 320 -8.57 -13.16 32.83
CA ILE A 320 -8.15 -13.63 31.49
C ILE A 320 -7.03 -14.66 31.59
N VAL A 321 -6.07 -14.48 32.50
CA VAL A 321 -5.01 -15.47 32.75
C VAL A 321 -5.61 -16.80 33.22
N ASP A 322 -6.56 -16.79 34.16
CA ASP A 322 -7.26 -17.99 34.63
C ASP A 322 -8.02 -18.70 33.49
N VAL A 323 -8.65 -17.93 32.60
CA VAL A 323 -9.35 -18.47 31.43
C VAL A 323 -8.36 -19.11 30.45
N LEU A 324 -7.18 -18.53 30.23
CA LEU A 324 -6.16 -19.12 29.36
C LEU A 324 -5.69 -20.48 29.89
N TYR A 325 -5.43 -20.61 31.18
CA TYR A 325 -5.12 -21.91 31.80
C TYR A 325 -6.28 -22.90 31.61
N SER A 326 -7.52 -22.45 31.83
CA SER A 326 -8.72 -23.29 31.70
C SER A 326 -8.97 -23.73 30.25
N ALA A 327 -8.62 -22.90 29.27
CA ALA A 327 -8.70 -23.18 27.84
C ALA A 327 -7.54 -24.07 27.34
N GLY A 328 -6.60 -24.45 28.22
CA GLY A 328 -5.51 -25.37 27.91
C GLY A 328 -4.26 -24.71 27.30
N PHE A 329 -4.11 -23.39 27.42
CA PHE A 329 -2.88 -22.71 27.00
C PHE A 329 -1.74 -22.95 28.00
N ALA A 330 -0.52 -23.08 27.50
CA ALA A 330 0.68 -22.98 28.31
C ALA A 330 0.98 -21.51 28.59
N VAL A 331 0.69 -21.03 29.79
CA VAL A 331 0.81 -19.60 30.15
C VAL A 331 2.14 -19.31 30.84
N SER A 332 2.82 -18.25 30.38
CA SER A 332 3.98 -17.64 31.04
C SER A 332 3.63 -16.22 31.48
N GLU A 333 3.75 -15.92 32.77
CA GLU A 333 3.40 -14.61 33.35
C GLU A 333 4.66 -13.79 33.70
N LEU A 334 4.65 -12.48 33.39
CA LEU A 334 5.78 -11.55 33.61
C LEU A 334 5.34 -10.16 34.14
#